data_AF-A0A2E5K1T4-F1
#
_entry.id   AF-A0A2E5K1T4-F1
#
_cell.length_a   1.000
_cell.length_b   1.000
_cell.length_c   1.000
_cell.angle_alpha   90.00
_cell.angle_beta   90.00
_cell.angle_gamma   90.00
#
_symmetry.space_group_name_H-M   'P 1'
#
loop_
_entity.id
_entity.type
_entity.pdbx_description
1 polymer ?
#
loop_
_entity_poly.entity_id
_entity_poly.type
_entity_poly.pdbx_seq_one_letter_code
_entity_poly.pdbx_strand_id
1 'polypeptide(L)'
;MGLSNSIDPREIRDEYKGGAGTLKVTVWWDVALLGEDQLRQRMAWALSQIFVMGELGSKANQYPIQWVNWYDILVNNAFGNFRNLLQDVTLSPKMGDYLTYVGNRKANGDQLPDENYAREVMQLFTIGLWHLNSDGTLKLDEQGEPIPTYTNYHITELAKVFTGLIRQVNKPNLYWNPNRVDPMRENNNRHDRTAKEMFDGSIIPAGGNTIEDISLALDVLFNHSNTAPFIAYRLIQRLTCSNPSPEYVERVANAFIDNGDGERGDLAAVCKAILLDPEARDAGYAVENGRGKLREPMLKFTQICRAFNIEHNAQNPHFWIRSMDDDFGMSPYRYPSVFNFYLPEFFPQGEIQDAGLVAPEFQILDDSTGLKTFRIFNLLINNGLSGAVALGNDPRPQLDYSEAIPLTDDVPELIAYLDLLLTHQTLKDETKDIIKEAVEAVPGLFAEARVKRAVVLISLSPEFAILE
;
A
#
# COMPACT_ATOMS: atom_id res chain seq x y z
N MET A 1 4.45 -0.23 15.31
CA MET A 1 5.04 -1.53 15.68
C MET A 1 4.74 -2.52 14.54
N GLY A 2 5.58 -3.53 14.30
CA GLY A 2 5.23 -4.60 13.34
C GLY A 2 3.98 -5.35 13.79
N LEU A 3 3.12 -5.74 12.85
CA LEU A 3 1.94 -6.56 13.03
C LEU A 3 2.23 -7.84 13.84
N SER A 4 3.31 -8.58 13.56
CA SER A 4 3.63 -9.80 14.32
C SER A 4 4.08 -9.54 15.75
N ASN A 5 4.54 -8.33 16.03
CA ASN A 5 4.96 -7.91 17.38
C ASN A 5 3.80 -7.34 18.18
N SER A 6 2.76 -6.83 17.51
CA SER A 6 1.52 -6.40 18.16
C SER A 6 0.58 -7.56 18.44
N ILE A 7 0.42 -8.49 17.49
CA ILE A 7 -0.49 -9.64 17.63
C ILE A 7 0.14 -10.85 16.94
N ASP A 8 0.47 -11.90 17.70
CA ASP A 8 0.89 -13.17 17.11
C ASP A 8 -0.36 -13.91 16.56
N PRO A 9 -0.45 -14.15 15.23
CA PRO A 9 -1.59 -14.87 14.67
C PRO A 9 -1.81 -16.27 15.28
N ARG A 10 -0.82 -16.85 15.96
CA ARG A 10 -0.95 -18.14 16.66
C ARG A 10 -1.78 -18.03 17.92
N GLU A 11 -1.63 -16.94 18.67
CA GLU A 11 -2.31 -16.73 19.95
C GLU A 11 -3.81 -16.55 19.76
N ILE A 12 -4.20 -15.94 18.63
CA ILE A 12 -5.59 -15.64 18.30
C ILE A 12 -6.25 -16.73 17.43
N ARG A 13 -5.51 -17.79 17.07
CA ARG A 13 -6.01 -18.87 16.20
C ARG A 13 -7.10 -19.69 16.88
N ASP A 14 -6.95 -19.96 18.17
CA ASP A 14 -7.87 -20.83 18.94
C ASP A 14 -9.16 -20.08 19.35
N GLU A 15 -9.13 -18.75 19.33
CA GLU A 15 -10.29 -17.87 19.57
C GLU A 15 -11.20 -17.76 18.33
N TYR A 16 -10.74 -18.24 17.18
CA TYR A 16 -11.34 -17.98 15.89
C TYR A 16 -12.23 -19.14 15.37
N LYS A 17 -13.40 -18.79 14.83
CA LYS A 17 -14.37 -19.75 14.24
C LYS A 17 -14.41 -19.81 12.70
N GLY A 18 -13.52 -19.11 11.98
CA GLY A 18 -13.51 -19.13 10.51
C GLY A 18 -12.21 -19.68 9.87
N GLY A 19 -11.98 -19.42 8.58
CA GLY A 19 -10.82 -19.93 7.83
C GLY A 19 -9.54 -19.09 7.94
N ALA A 20 -8.36 -19.72 7.82
CA ALA A 20 -7.03 -19.11 8.00
C ALA A 20 -6.74 -17.83 7.19
N GLY A 21 -7.46 -17.60 6.07
CA GLY A 21 -7.35 -16.39 5.26
C GLY A 21 -7.81 -15.11 5.98
N THR A 22 -8.79 -15.20 6.87
CA THR A 22 -9.29 -14.04 7.62
C THR A 22 -8.31 -13.58 8.71
N LEU A 23 -7.53 -14.50 9.29
CA LEU A 23 -6.72 -14.21 10.48
C LEU A 23 -5.67 -13.10 10.23
N LYS A 24 -5.01 -13.14 9.07
CA LYS A 24 -4.05 -12.10 8.67
C LYS A 24 -4.72 -10.75 8.38
N VAL A 25 -5.96 -10.76 7.90
CA VAL A 25 -6.74 -9.55 7.60
C VAL A 25 -7.23 -8.93 8.92
N THR A 26 -7.65 -9.76 9.89
CA THR A 26 -7.94 -9.33 11.27
C THR A 26 -6.76 -8.61 11.90
N VAL A 27 -5.57 -9.21 11.90
CA VAL A 27 -4.37 -8.58 12.48
C VAL A 27 -4.03 -7.25 11.80
N TRP A 28 -4.20 -7.18 10.48
CA TRP A 28 -4.01 -5.92 9.74
C TRP A 28 -5.04 -4.87 10.18
N TRP A 29 -6.32 -5.24 10.33
CA TRP A 29 -7.37 -4.32 10.78
C TRP A 29 -7.15 -3.82 12.21
N ASP A 30 -6.74 -4.68 13.14
CA ASP A 30 -6.46 -4.27 14.52
C ASP A 30 -5.39 -3.18 14.58
N VAL A 31 -4.30 -3.36 13.83
CA VAL A 31 -3.22 -2.35 13.79
C VAL A 31 -3.63 -1.11 13.00
N ALA A 32 -4.35 -1.27 11.87
CA ALA A 32 -4.83 -0.13 11.10
C ALA A 32 -5.81 0.73 11.91
N LEU A 33 -6.68 0.12 12.71
CA LEU A 33 -7.70 0.81 13.48
C LEU A 33 -7.18 1.35 14.82
N LEU A 34 -6.31 0.62 15.53
CA LEU A 34 -5.88 1.00 16.89
C LEU A 34 -4.42 1.40 17.01
N GLY A 35 -3.58 1.09 16.03
CA GLY A 35 -2.16 1.42 16.10
C GLY A 35 -1.92 2.92 16.28
N GLU A 36 -0.99 3.27 17.16
CA GLU A 36 -0.60 4.68 17.39
C GLU A 36 0.32 5.20 16.27
N ASP A 37 1.10 4.33 15.63
CA ASP A 37 2.08 4.67 14.59
C ASP A 37 1.49 4.80 13.18
N GLN A 38 0.40 5.56 13.04
CA GLN A 38 -0.37 5.63 11.80
C GLN A 38 0.43 6.06 10.57
N LEU A 39 1.38 6.99 10.71
CA LEU A 39 2.24 7.38 9.59
C LEU A 39 3.05 6.19 9.06
N ARG A 40 3.54 5.33 9.95
CA ARG A 40 4.28 4.11 9.59
C ARG A 40 3.37 3.12 8.87
N GLN A 41 2.14 2.95 9.35
CA GLN A 41 1.16 2.06 8.72
C GLN A 41 0.72 2.57 7.34
N ARG A 42 0.54 3.89 7.19
CA ARG A 42 0.25 4.54 5.90
C ARG A 42 1.39 4.35 4.90
N MET A 43 2.63 4.49 5.35
CA MET A 43 3.81 4.25 4.53
C MET A 43 3.96 2.77 4.15
N ALA A 44 3.76 1.84 5.09
CA ALA A 44 3.75 0.40 4.81
C ALA A 44 2.65 0.01 3.80
N TRP A 45 1.46 0.62 3.91
CA TRP A 45 0.38 0.44 2.95
C TRP A 45 0.71 0.99 1.56
N ALA A 46 1.41 2.12 1.47
CA ALA A 46 1.91 2.63 0.19
C ALA A 46 2.98 1.68 -0.41
N LEU A 47 3.90 1.19 0.41
CA LEU A 47 4.94 0.23 0.00
C LEU A 47 4.35 -1.10 -0.43
N SER A 48 3.26 -1.58 0.19
CA SER A 48 2.62 -2.85 -0.18
C SER A 48 1.96 -2.81 -1.57
N GLN A 49 1.68 -1.60 -2.06
CA GLN A 49 1.16 -1.34 -3.39
C GLN A 49 2.26 -1.18 -4.45
N ILE A 50 3.53 -1.06 -4.03
CA ILE A 50 4.71 -1.08 -4.91
C ILE A 50 5.29 -2.51 -4.93
N PHE A 51 5.60 -3.05 -3.75
CA PHE A 51 6.05 -4.42 -3.56
C PHE A 51 4.84 -5.36 -3.45
N VAL A 52 4.14 -5.55 -4.56
CA VAL A 52 2.88 -6.31 -4.59
C VAL A 52 3.12 -7.79 -4.28
N MET A 53 2.36 -8.32 -3.32
CA MET A 53 2.36 -9.76 -2.98
C MET A 53 0.95 -10.20 -2.59
N GLY A 54 0.31 -10.96 -3.48
CA GLY A 54 -1.13 -11.26 -3.42
C GLY A 54 -1.51 -12.74 -3.31
N GLU A 55 -2.67 -13.00 -2.70
CA GLU A 55 -3.24 -14.33 -2.49
C GLU A 55 -3.51 -15.09 -3.79
N LEU A 56 -4.02 -14.40 -4.82
CA LEU A 56 -4.45 -15.02 -6.07
C LEU A 56 -3.28 -15.67 -6.84
N GLY A 57 -2.04 -15.21 -6.60
CA GLY A 57 -0.83 -15.84 -7.12
C GLY A 57 -0.05 -16.67 -6.09
N SER A 58 -0.45 -16.71 -4.81
CA SER A 58 0.27 -17.43 -3.76
C SER A 58 -0.40 -18.77 -3.43
N LYS A 59 0.30 -19.89 -3.66
CA LYS A 59 -0.17 -21.25 -3.31
C LYS A 59 -0.21 -21.54 -1.79
N ALA A 60 -0.14 -20.51 -0.95
CA ALA A 60 0.16 -20.58 0.48
C ALA A 60 -0.76 -19.65 1.33
N ASN A 61 -2.04 -19.56 0.98
CA ASN A 61 -3.02 -18.70 1.67
C ASN A 61 -3.33 -19.15 3.10
N GLN A 62 -3.03 -20.42 3.43
CA GLN A 62 -3.34 -21.05 4.72
C GLN A 62 -2.35 -20.71 5.85
N TYR A 63 -1.29 -19.92 5.59
CA TYR A 63 -0.23 -19.64 6.56
C TYR A 63 -0.20 -18.15 6.98
N PRO A 64 -1.09 -17.71 7.89
CA PRO A 64 -1.27 -16.30 8.23
C PRO A 64 0.02 -15.60 8.71
N ILE A 65 0.87 -16.30 9.45
CA ILE A 65 2.16 -15.76 9.94
C ILE A 65 3.06 -15.29 8.80
N GLN A 66 3.09 -15.99 7.66
CA GLN A 66 3.92 -15.60 6.51
C GLN A 66 3.42 -14.31 5.85
N TRP A 67 2.11 -14.07 5.90
CA TRP A 67 1.50 -12.85 5.36
C TRP A 67 1.75 -11.65 6.27
N VAL A 68 1.59 -11.87 7.58
CA VAL A 68 1.84 -10.85 8.59
C VAL A 68 3.33 -10.47 8.60
N ASN A 69 4.22 -11.46 8.61
CA ASN A 69 5.66 -11.21 8.53
C ASN A 69 6.09 -10.51 7.23
N TRP A 70 5.45 -10.82 6.10
CA TRP A 70 5.66 -10.06 4.86
C TRP A 70 5.32 -8.58 5.04
N TYR A 71 4.16 -8.28 5.63
CA TYR A 71 3.78 -6.89 5.87
C TYR A 71 4.72 -6.23 6.90
N ASP A 72 5.26 -6.97 7.86
CA ASP A 72 6.24 -6.47 8.81
C ASP A 72 7.55 -6.02 8.18
N ILE A 73 7.99 -6.66 7.09
CA ILE A 73 9.13 -6.17 6.31
C ILE A 73 8.88 -4.73 5.87
N LEU A 74 7.66 -4.42 5.42
CA LEU A 74 7.26 -3.09 4.96
C LEU A 74 7.12 -2.10 6.13
N VAL A 75 6.51 -2.51 7.24
CA VAL A 75 6.35 -1.68 8.45
C VAL A 75 7.70 -1.32 9.07
N ASN A 76 8.60 -2.30 9.19
CA ASN A 76 9.92 -2.11 9.78
C ASN A 76 10.78 -1.18 8.92
N ASN A 77 10.69 -1.30 7.59
CA ASN A 77 11.45 -0.48 6.65
C ASN A 77 10.75 0.82 6.23
N ALA A 78 9.54 1.10 6.70
CA ALA A 78 8.75 2.28 6.30
C ALA A 78 9.51 3.61 6.41
N PHE A 79 10.41 3.73 7.40
CA PHE A 79 11.30 4.89 7.59
C PHE A 79 12.78 4.49 7.58
N GLY A 80 13.10 3.33 6.99
CA GLY A 80 14.45 2.83 6.86
C GLY A 80 15.09 3.25 5.54
N ASN A 81 16.14 2.53 5.15
CA ASN A 81 16.80 2.74 3.87
C ASN A 81 16.18 1.84 2.77
N PHE A 82 15.86 2.40 1.61
CA PHE A 82 15.27 1.68 0.49
C PHE A 82 16.12 0.51 0.01
N ARG A 83 17.46 0.60 0.09
CA ARG A 83 18.35 -0.50 -0.28
C ARG A 83 18.21 -1.70 0.67
N ASN A 84 17.96 -1.45 1.95
CA ASN A 84 17.69 -2.50 2.93
C ASN A 84 16.31 -3.11 2.70
N LEU A 85 15.29 -2.29 2.44
CA LEU A 85 13.96 -2.76 2.05
C LEU A 85 14.02 -3.70 0.84
N LEU A 86 14.73 -3.30 -0.22
CA LEU A 86 14.86 -4.09 -1.44
C LEU A 86 15.50 -5.46 -1.15
N GLN A 87 16.48 -5.50 -0.26
CA GLN A 87 17.11 -6.75 0.17
C GLN A 87 16.18 -7.62 1.01
N ASP A 88 15.48 -7.05 1.99
CA ASP A 88 14.55 -7.79 2.83
C ASP A 88 13.40 -8.38 2.00
N VAL A 89 12.90 -7.62 1.01
CA VAL A 89 11.94 -8.11 0.02
C VAL A 89 12.53 -9.24 -0.81
N THR A 90 13.75 -9.07 -1.35
CA THR A 90 14.44 -10.10 -2.16
C THR A 90 14.62 -11.40 -1.38
N LEU A 91 15.03 -11.31 -0.13
CA LEU A 91 15.30 -12.48 0.70
C LEU A 91 14.05 -13.06 1.35
N SER A 92 12.88 -12.42 1.23
CA SER A 92 11.64 -12.93 1.79
C SER A 92 11.25 -14.26 1.14
N PRO A 93 11.08 -15.36 1.90
CA PRO A 93 10.58 -16.62 1.35
C PRO A 93 9.20 -16.49 0.69
N LYS A 94 8.39 -15.52 1.15
CA LYS A 94 7.03 -15.31 0.66
C LYS A 94 7.04 -14.64 -0.72
N MET A 95 7.87 -13.61 -0.91
CA MET A 95 8.13 -13.02 -2.23
C MET A 95 8.78 -14.06 -3.16
N GLY A 96 9.74 -14.82 -2.62
CA GLY A 96 10.36 -15.99 -3.23
C GLY A 96 9.39 -16.99 -3.86
N ASP A 97 8.35 -17.35 -3.11
CA ASP A 97 7.31 -18.27 -3.57
C ASP A 97 6.38 -17.61 -4.59
N TYR A 98 6.08 -16.30 -4.43
CA TYR A 98 5.16 -15.56 -5.27
C TYR A 98 5.72 -15.31 -6.68
N LEU A 99 6.98 -14.90 -6.78
CA LEU A 99 7.69 -14.66 -8.04
C LEU A 99 8.64 -15.81 -8.42
N THR A 100 8.33 -17.01 -7.90
CA THR A 100 8.85 -18.32 -8.32
C THR A 100 10.37 -18.51 -8.31
N TYR A 101 11.11 -17.68 -7.57
CA TYR A 101 12.57 -17.77 -7.48
C TYR A 101 13.09 -18.58 -6.28
N VAL A 102 12.20 -19.07 -5.39
CA VAL A 102 12.58 -20.06 -4.36
C VAL A 102 13.06 -21.35 -5.04
N GLY A 103 14.32 -21.68 -4.82
CA GLY A 103 14.95 -22.86 -5.37
C GLY A 103 15.29 -22.74 -6.85
N ASN A 104 15.27 -21.53 -7.41
CA ASN A 104 15.74 -21.24 -8.77
C ASN A 104 17.17 -21.76 -8.96
N ARG A 105 17.50 -22.24 -10.16
CA ARG A 105 18.76 -22.93 -10.44
C ARG A 105 19.38 -22.39 -11.70
N LYS A 106 20.71 -22.41 -11.72
CA LYS A 106 21.51 -22.22 -12.93
C LYS A 106 21.02 -23.12 -14.06
N ALA A 107 21.28 -22.68 -15.28
CA ALA A 107 20.88 -23.41 -16.48
C ALA A 107 21.42 -24.85 -16.47
N ASN A 108 20.59 -25.79 -16.94
CA ASN A 108 20.96 -27.20 -17.10
C ASN A 108 20.27 -27.77 -18.34
N GLY A 109 20.99 -27.83 -19.47
CA GLY A 109 20.40 -28.14 -20.77
C GLY A 109 19.36 -27.08 -21.16
N ASP A 110 18.15 -27.50 -21.50
CA ASP A 110 17.05 -26.62 -21.91
C ASP A 110 16.35 -25.93 -20.72
N GLN A 111 16.65 -26.33 -19.48
CA GLN A 111 16.10 -25.68 -18.29
C GLN A 111 16.88 -24.40 -17.99
N LEU A 112 16.25 -23.25 -18.22
CA LEU A 112 16.79 -21.92 -17.90
C LEU A 112 16.36 -21.45 -16.50
N PRO A 113 17.11 -20.51 -15.88
CA PRO A 113 16.68 -19.82 -14.66
C PRO A 113 15.30 -19.16 -14.82
N ASP A 114 14.50 -19.15 -13.76
CA ASP A 114 13.24 -18.41 -13.72
C ASP A 114 13.49 -16.89 -13.73
N GLU A 115 12.81 -16.18 -14.63
CA GLU A 115 12.99 -14.76 -14.94
C GLU A 115 12.00 -13.84 -14.23
N ASN A 116 10.96 -14.38 -13.56
CA ASN A 116 9.85 -13.57 -13.05
C ASN A 116 10.35 -12.50 -12.07
N TYR A 117 11.10 -12.88 -11.04
CA TYR A 117 11.63 -11.91 -10.07
C TYR A 117 12.59 -10.90 -10.72
N ALA A 118 13.43 -11.34 -11.66
CA ALA A 118 14.35 -10.44 -12.36
C ALA A 118 13.61 -9.38 -13.16
N ARG A 119 12.49 -9.74 -13.81
CA ARG A 119 11.61 -8.81 -14.50
C ARG A 119 10.95 -7.86 -13.52
N GLU A 120 10.28 -8.37 -12.48
CA GLU A 120 9.48 -7.53 -11.58
C GLU A 120 10.35 -6.60 -10.73
N VAL A 121 11.54 -7.05 -10.29
CA VAL A 121 12.44 -6.20 -9.49
C VAL A 121 12.94 -5.00 -10.27
N MET A 122 13.20 -5.16 -11.58
CA MET A 122 13.53 -4.04 -12.48
C MET A 122 12.28 -3.21 -12.80
N GLN A 123 11.21 -3.85 -13.26
CA GLN A 123 10.07 -3.19 -13.87
C GLN A 123 9.14 -2.52 -12.87
N LEU A 124 8.79 -3.21 -11.79
CA LEU A 124 7.75 -2.78 -10.87
C LEU A 124 8.32 -2.20 -9.58
N PHE A 125 9.48 -2.67 -9.14
CA PHE A 125 10.01 -2.33 -7.82
C PHE A 125 11.11 -1.26 -7.85
N THR A 126 11.75 -0.98 -8.99
CA THR A 126 12.90 -0.06 -9.02
C THR A 126 12.94 0.88 -10.22
N ILE A 127 13.34 0.41 -11.41
CA ILE A 127 13.77 1.28 -12.51
C ILE A 127 12.70 1.54 -13.56
N GLY A 128 11.61 0.77 -13.58
CA GLY A 128 10.55 0.94 -14.57
C GLY A 128 10.96 0.47 -15.97
N LEU A 129 10.03 0.58 -16.93
CA LEU A 129 10.27 0.21 -18.33
C LEU A 129 11.09 1.25 -19.10
N TRP A 130 10.96 2.53 -18.74
CA TRP A 130 11.44 3.66 -19.53
C TRP A 130 12.36 4.55 -18.71
N HIS A 131 13.43 5.05 -19.32
CA HIS A 131 14.32 6.02 -18.70
C HIS A 131 13.56 7.30 -18.33
N LEU A 132 13.87 7.82 -17.13
CA LEU A 132 13.24 9.01 -16.57
C LEU A 132 14.27 10.13 -16.41
N ASN A 133 13.78 11.37 -16.52
CA ASN A 133 14.44 12.55 -15.98
C ASN A 133 14.26 12.59 -14.44
N SER A 134 14.99 13.50 -13.76
CA SER A 134 14.89 13.67 -12.30
C SER A 134 13.48 14.05 -11.84
N ASP A 135 12.73 14.72 -12.70
CA ASP A 135 11.35 15.16 -12.52
C ASP A 135 10.30 14.08 -12.84
N GLY A 136 10.73 12.86 -13.16
CA GLY A 136 9.83 11.74 -13.48
C GLY A 136 9.25 11.74 -14.90
N THR A 137 9.58 12.74 -15.74
CA THR A 137 9.19 12.73 -17.16
C THR A 137 10.01 11.71 -17.95
N LEU A 138 9.44 11.21 -19.05
CA LEU A 138 10.12 10.24 -19.93
C LEU A 138 11.32 10.90 -20.64
N LYS A 139 12.45 10.18 -20.67
CA LYS A 139 13.54 10.49 -21.59
C LYS A 139 13.19 9.94 -22.97
N LEU A 140 13.25 10.83 -23.95
CA LEU A 140 12.97 10.52 -25.36
C LEU A 140 14.26 10.53 -26.17
N ASP A 141 14.32 9.67 -27.18
CA ASP A 141 15.41 9.66 -28.16
C ASP A 141 15.29 10.81 -29.18
N GLU A 142 16.19 10.84 -30.17
CA GLU A 142 16.17 11.85 -31.24
C GLU A 142 14.90 11.80 -32.11
N GLN A 143 14.16 10.69 -32.07
CA GLN A 143 12.92 10.46 -32.81
C GLN A 143 11.66 10.79 -31.97
N GLY A 144 11.82 11.12 -30.69
CA GLY A 144 10.73 11.40 -29.77
C GLY A 144 10.12 10.17 -29.11
N GLU A 145 10.78 9.00 -29.20
CA GLU A 145 10.29 7.75 -28.61
C GLU A 145 10.91 7.51 -27.22
N PRO A 146 10.16 6.91 -26.27
CA PRO A 146 10.69 6.59 -24.94
C PRO A 146 11.87 5.61 -24.99
N ILE A 147 12.92 5.90 -24.23
CA ILE A 147 14.13 5.05 -24.19
C ILE A 147 13.93 3.93 -23.15
N PRO A 148 14.04 2.64 -23.53
CA PRO A 148 13.88 1.53 -22.58
C PRO A 148 15.06 1.43 -21.60
N THR A 149 14.79 1.06 -20.35
CA THR A 149 15.81 0.90 -19.29
C THR A 149 16.60 -0.40 -19.38
N TYR A 150 15.99 -1.44 -19.96
CA TYR A 150 16.61 -2.74 -20.12
C TYR A 150 16.01 -3.50 -21.32
N THR A 151 16.65 -4.60 -21.70
CA THR A 151 16.19 -5.50 -22.76
C THR A 151 15.91 -6.89 -22.17
N ASN A 152 15.32 -7.79 -22.97
CA ASN A 152 15.14 -9.18 -22.55
C ASN A 152 16.47 -9.87 -22.19
N TYR A 153 17.58 -9.45 -22.80
CA TYR A 153 18.91 -9.95 -22.45
C TYR A 153 19.23 -9.67 -20.98
N HIS A 154 19.03 -8.45 -20.50
CA HIS A 154 19.29 -8.09 -19.10
C HIS A 154 18.37 -8.85 -18.12
N ILE A 155 17.12 -9.17 -18.52
CA ILE A 155 16.24 -10.02 -17.71
C ILE A 155 16.90 -11.40 -17.51
N THR A 156 17.40 -12.00 -18.59
CA THR A 156 18.03 -13.34 -18.52
C THR A 156 19.34 -13.33 -17.72
N GLU A 157 20.14 -12.26 -17.82
CA GLU A 157 21.35 -12.09 -17.02
C GLU A 157 21.04 -11.90 -15.53
N LEU A 158 20.07 -11.04 -15.21
CA LEU A 158 19.64 -10.82 -13.83
C LEU A 158 18.95 -12.05 -13.23
N ALA A 159 18.24 -12.86 -14.02
CA ALA A 159 17.65 -14.12 -13.55
C ALA A 159 18.71 -15.09 -12.99
N LYS A 160 19.92 -15.10 -13.56
CA LYS A 160 21.05 -15.89 -13.06
C LYS A 160 21.48 -15.46 -11.65
N VAL A 161 21.40 -14.17 -11.32
CA VAL A 161 21.74 -13.63 -9.99
C VAL A 161 20.90 -14.30 -8.90
N PHE A 162 19.60 -14.51 -9.15
CA PHE A 162 18.67 -15.05 -8.16
C PHE A 162 18.66 -16.59 -8.09
N THR A 163 19.52 -17.27 -8.85
CA THR A 163 19.67 -18.73 -8.74
C THR A 163 20.36 -19.10 -7.43
N GLY A 164 20.02 -20.23 -6.84
CA GLY A 164 20.64 -20.69 -5.60
C GLY A 164 19.99 -20.18 -4.30
N LEU A 165 19.03 -19.26 -4.36
CA LEU A 165 18.22 -18.91 -3.19
C LEU A 165 17.31 -20.07 -2.80
N ILE A 166 17.38 -20.48 -1.54
CA ILE A 166 16.54 -21.54 -0.96
C ILE A 166 16.03 -21.11 0.41
N ARG A 167 14.92 -21.73 0.84
CA ARG A 167 14.41 -21.55 2.20
C ARG A 167 15.45 -21.96 3.24
N GLN A 168 15.40 -21.30 4.40
CA GLN A 168 16.23 -21.62 5.55
C GLN A 168 16.01 -23.06 6.02
N VAL A 169 17.04 -23.63 6.66
CA VAL A 169 16.87 -24.88 7.41
C VAL A 169 15.99 -24.62 8.62
N ASN A 170 15.29 -25.65 9.08
CA ASN A 170 14.40 -25.54 10.22
C ASN A 170 15.20 -25.19 11.48
N LYS A 171 14.65 -24.26 12.28
CA LYS A 171 15.06 -24.10 13.69
C LYS A 171 14.13 -24.97 14.56
N PRO A 172 14.63 -25.62 15.62
CA PRO A 172 13.81 -26.47 16.50
C PRO A 172 12.56 -25.78 17.08
N ASN A 173 12.59 -24.45 17.20
CA ASN A 173 11.52 -23.65 17.80
C ASN A 173 10.55 -23.05 16.76
N LEU A 174 10.70 -23.36 15.47
CA LEU A 174 9.78 -22.96 14.40
C LEU A 174 9.05 -24.21 13.90
N TYR A 175 7.75 -24.32 14.18
CA TYR A 175 6.89 -25.46 13.81
C TYR A 175 6.66 -25.66 12.29
N TRP A 176 7.37 -24.93 11.42
CA TRP A 176 7.13 -24.92 9.98
C TRP A 176 8.26 -25.63 9.24
N ASN A 177 7.93 -26.72 8.56
CA ASN A 177 8.83 -27.41 7.66
C ASN A 177 8.37 -27.22 6.20
N PRO A 178 9.20 -26.58 5.34
CA PRO A 178 10.42 -25.85 5.65
C PRO A 178 10.15 -24.49 6.34
N ASN A 179 11.19 -23.84 6.86
CA ASN A 179 11.11 -22.47 7.37
C ASN A 179 10.68 -21.50 6.25
N ARG A 180 9.61 -20.74 6.49
CA ARG A 180 8.96 -19.86 5.50
C ARG A 180 8.87 -18.40 5.98
N VAL A 181 9.55 -18.07 7.07
CA VAL A 181 9.49 -16.75 7.72
C VAL A 181 10.87 -16.10 7.66
N ASP A 182 11.91 -16.82 8.07
CA ASP A 182 13.27 -16.26 8.09
C ASP A 182 13.79 -15.99 6.67
N PRO A 183 14.61 -14.94 6.47
CA PRO A 183 15.23 -14.63 5.18
C PRO A 183 15.90 -15.85 4.55
N MET A 184 15.65 -16.07 3.26
CA MET A 184 16.22 -17.17 2.49
C MET A 184 17.75 -17.20 2.55
N ARG A 185 18.32 -18.40 2.39
CA ARG A 185 19.76 -18.63 2.38
C ARG A 185 20.23 -19.08 1.00
N GLU A 186 21.52 -18.97 0.80
CA GLU A 186 22.16 -19.45 -0.42
C GLU A 186 22.39 -20.97 -0.46
N ASN A 187 22.43 -21.48 -1.69
CA ASN A 187 22.92 -22.77 -2.07
C ASN A 187 23.74 -22.63 -3.35
N ASN A 188 25.02 -22.35 -3.18
CA ASN A 188 25.94 -22.03 -4.29
C ASN A 188 26.15 -23.19 -5.28
N ASN A 189 25.78 -24.43 -4.94
CA ASN A 189 25.80 -25.54 -5.89
C ASN A 189 24.76 -25.36 -7.01
N ARG A 190 23.69 -24.59 -6.73
CA ARG A 190 22.61 -24.27 -7.68
C ARG A 190 22.76 -22.87 -8.30
N HIS A 191 23.70 -22.06 -7.81
CA HIS A 191 23.92 -20.71 -8.30
C HIS A 191 24.73 -20.71 -9.60
N ASP A 192 24.36 -19.85 -10.52
CA ASP A 192 25.09 -19.58 -11.74
C ASP A 192 26.27 -18.66 -11.42
N ARG A 193 27.49 -19.15 -11.60
CA ARG A 193 28.72 -18.42 -11.24
C ARG A 193 29.40 -17.80 -12.46
N THR A 194 28.71 -17.73 -13.60
CA THR A 194 29.20 -16.98 -14.75
C THR A 194 29.15 -15.48 -14.46
N ALA A 195 29.94 -14.69 -15.18
CA ALA A 195 29.82 -13.24 -15.15
C ALA A 195 28.46 -12.83 -15.71
N LYS A 196 27.88 -11.76 -15.18
CA LYS A 196 26.53 -11.28 -15.55
C LYS A 196 26.63 -9.81 -15.89
N GLU A 197 26.15 -9.45 -17.08
CA GLU A 197 26.12 -8.06 -17.54
C GLU A 197 24.82 -7.40 -17.07
N MET A 198 24.95 -6.26 -16.42
CA MET A 198 23.83 -5.46 -15.93
C MET A 198 23.43 -4.41 -16.97
N PHE A 199 22.19 -3.93 -16.87
CA PHE A 199 21.61 -2.97 -17.82
C PHE A 199 22.33 -1.60 -17.87
N ASP A 200 23.16 -1.27 -16.88
CA ASP A 200 24.01 -0.07 -16.86
C ASP A 200 25.41 -0.31 -17.46
N GLY A 201 25.67 -1.51 -18.00
CA GLY A 201 26.96 -1.93 -18.55
C GLY A 201 27.96 -2.41 -17.50
N SER A 202 27.61 -2.39 -16.21
CA SER A 202 28.44 -2.99 -15.17
C SER A 202 28.42 -4.52 -15.25
N ILE A 203 29.50 -5.15 -14.76
CA ILE A 203 29.65 -6.61 -14.79
C ILE A 203 29.74 -7.13 -13.36
N ILE A 204 28.81 -8.02 -12.98
CA ILE A 204 28.96 -8.86 -11.80
C ILE A 204 29.99 -9.95 -12.14
N PRO A 205 31.11 -10.03 -11.42
CA PRO A 205 32.23 -10.89 -11.79
C PRO A 205 31.89 -12.38 -11.67
N ALA A 206 32.53 -13.19 -12.51
CA ALA A 206 32.42 -14.64 -12.40
C ALA A 206 33.02 -15.16 -11.08
N GLY A 207 32.49 -16.27 -10.58
CA GLY A 207 32.99 -16.94 -9.39
C GLY A 207 32.42 -16.46 -8.07
N GLY A 208 31.53 -15.45 -8.06
CA GLY A 208 30.78 -15.03 -6.88
C GLY A 208 29.87 -16.13 -6.29
N ASN A 209 29.29 -15.83 -5.13
CA ASN A 209 28.23 -16.62 -4.52
C ASN A 209 26.86 -15.93 -4.64
N THR A 210 25.80 -16.66 -4.25
CA THR A 210 24.41 -16.20 -4.45
C THR A 210 24.16 -14.85 -3.77
N ILE A 211 24.57 -14.68 -2.51
CA ILE A 211 24.29 -13.46 -1.76
C ILE A 211 25.16 -12.29 -2.23
N GLU A 212 26.42 -12.53 -2.58
CA GLU A 212 27.31 -11.52 -3.15
C GLU A 212 26.76 -10.96 -4.46
N ASP A 213 26.38 -11.84 -5.40
CA ASP A 213 25.82 -11.44 -6.69
C ASP A 213 24.50 -10.69 -6.52
N ILE A 214 23.63 -11.13 -5.59
CA ILE A 214 22.41 -10.40 -5.25
C ILE A 214 22.74 -9.02 -4.71
N SER A 215 23.68 -8.90 -3.76
CA SER A 215 24.04 -7.60 -3.19
C SER A 215 24.51 -6.63 -4.27
N LEU A 216 25.39 -7.08 -5.17
CA LEU A 216 25.88 -6.26 -6.28
C LEU A 216 24.75 -5.85 -7.23
N ALA A 217 23.86 -6.78 -7.60
CA ALA A 217 22.72 -6.45 -8.47
C ALA A 217 21.75 -5.45 -7.81
N LEU A 218 21.48 -5.61 -6.52
CA LEU A 218 20.63 -4.68 -5.78
C LEU A 218 21.28 -3.30 -5.62
N ASP A 219 22.61 -3.24 -5.50
CA ASP A 219 23.36 -1.97 -5.48
C ASP A 219 23.26 -1.24 -6.83
N VAL A 220 23.35 -1.98 -7.95
CA VAL A 220 23.14 -1.42 -9.30
C VAL A 220 21.72 -0.88 -9.45
N LEU A 221 20.70 -1.66 -9.08
CA LEU A 221 19.30 -1.21 -9.11
C LEU A 221 19.05 0.01 -8.22
N PHE A 222 19.62 0.03 -7.03
CA PHE A 222 19.46 1.14 -6.08
C PHE A 222 20.11 2.45 -6.55
N ASN A 223 21.30 2.34 -7.17
CA ASN A 223 22.05 3.49 -7.67
C ASN A 223 21.64 3.93 -9.07
N HIS A 224 20.78 3.17 -9.76
CA HIS A 224 20.27 3.56 -11.07
C HIS A 224 19.52 4.89 -11.01
N SER A 225 19.69 5.72 -12.05
CA SER A 225 19.16 7.09 -12.07
C SER A 225 17.63 7.14 -12.03
N ASN A 226 16.94 6.12 -12.54
CA ASN A 226 15.47 6.07 -12.49
C ASN A 226 14.90 5.76 -11.11
N THR A 227 15.66 5.12 -10.22
CA THR A 227 15.07 4.56 -8.99
C THR A 227 14.50 5.65 -8.10
N ALA A 228 15.17 6.80 -8.01
CA ALA A 228 14.69 7.96 -7.25
C ALA A 228 13.38 8.54 -7.81
N PRO A 229 13.30 9.00 -9.08
CA PRO A 229 12.06 9.55 -9.64
C PRO A 229 10.93 8.51 -9.73
N PHE A 230 11.25 7.25 -10.01
CA PHE A 230 10.25 6.17 -10.07
C PHE A 230 9.58 5.97 -8.70
N ILE A 231 10.36 5.81 -7.63
CA ILE A 231 9.83 5.62 -6.28
C ILE A 231 9.15 6.89 -5.76
N ALA A 232 9.70 8.08 -6.05
CA ALA A 232 9.09 9.35 -5.71
C ALA A 232 7.68 9.46 -6.30
N TYR A 233 7.54 9.30 -7.62
CA TYR A 233 6.25 9.37 -8.30
C TYR A 233 5.22 8.37 -7.73
N ARG A 234 5.63 7.10 -7.54
CA ARG A 234 4.73 6.07 -7.01
C ARG A 234 4.27 6.37 -5.59
N LEU A 235 5.16 6.81 -4.70
CA LEU A 235 4.80 7.14 -3.32
C LEU A 235 3.92 8.40 -3.23
N ILE A 236 4.21 9.42 -4.04
CA ILE A 236 3.36 10.62 -4.15
C ILE A 236 1.94 10.22 -4.53
N GLN A 237 1.78 9.36 -5.55
CA GLN A 237 0.47 8.83 -5.95
C GLN A 237 -0.25 8.09 -4.82
N ARG A 238 0.45 7.28 -4.04
CA ARG A 238 -0.18 6.53 -2.93
C ARG A 238 -0.55 7.44 -1.74
N LEU A 239 0.21 8.51 -1.50
CA LEU A 239 0.09 9.32 -0.29
C LEU A 239 -0.71 10.62 -0.46
N THR A 240 -0.56 11.33 -1.57
CA THR A 240 -1.05 12.73 -1.69
C THR A 240 -1.95 12.98 -2.90
N CYS A 241 -1.50 12.78 -4.14
CA CYS A 241 -2.28 13.12 -5.35
C CYS A 241 -1.95 12.22 -6.54
N SER A 242 -2.90 12.05 -7.48
CA SER A 242 -2.72 11.15 -8.64
C SER A 242 -1.82 11.71 -9.73
N ASN A 243 -1.76 13.05 -9.86
CA ASN A 243 -1.05 13.78 -10.92
C ASN A 243 -0.12 14.85 -10.31
N PRO A 244 1.03 14.48 -9.72
CA PRO A 244 1.97 15.46 -9.22
C PRO A 244 2.68 16.23 -10.34
N SER A 245 3.09 17.47 -10.08
CA SER A 245 3.93 18.21 -11.02
C SER A 245 5.31 17.55 -11.18
N PRO A 246 6.00 17.75 -12.31
CA PRO A 246 7.39 17.36 -12.47
C PRO A 246 8.29 17.92 -11.35
N GLU A 247 8.07 19.17 -10.94
CA GLU A 247 8.86 19.84 -9.91
C GLU A 247 8.67 19.19 -8.53
N TYR A 248 7.47 18.70 -8.20
CA TYR A 248 7.21 17.96 -6.97
C TYR A 248 7.94 16.61 -6.98
N VAL A 249 7.84 15.88 -8.09
CA VAL A 249 8.57 14.61 -8.24
C VAL A 249 10.07 14.84 -8.11
N GLU A 250 10.62 15.88 -8.72
CA GLU A 250 12.04 16.21 -8.64
C GLU A 250 12.49 16.51 -7.20
N ARG A 251 11.73 17.31 -6.44
CA ARG A 251 12.05 17.62 -5.03
C ARG A 251 12.10 16.35 -4.17
N VAL A 252 11.14 15.45 -4.36
CA VAL A 252 11.09 14.18 -3.62
C VAL A 252 12.19 13.22 -4.10
N ALA A 253 12.47 13.17 -5.40
CA ALA A 253 13.56 12.37 -5.95
C ALA A 253 14.92 12.85 -5.41
N ASN A 254 15.12 14.16 -5.26
CA ASN A 254 16.32 14.73 -4.64
C ASN A 254 16.46 14.32 -3.18
N ALA A 255 15.37 14.29 -2.40
CA ALA A 255 15.39 13.77 -1.04
C ALA A 255 15.70 12.26 -0.97
N PHE A 256 15.32 11.49 -2.00
CA PHE A 256 15.76 10.10 -2.13
C PHE A 256 17.25 10.03 -2.47
N ILE A 257 17.76 10.91 -3.34
CA ILE A 257 19.16 10.90 -3.77
C ILE A 257 20.09 11.24 -2.60
N ASP A 258 19.70 12.21 -1.79
CA ASP A 258 20.42 12.69 -0.61
C ASP A 258 19.43 13.27 0.41
N ASN A 259 19.41 12.71 1.62
CA ASN A 259 18.56 13.18 2.71
C ASN A 259 19.02 14.50 3.36
N GLY A 260 20.14 15.08 2.90
CA GLY A 260 20.80 16.25 3.45
C GLY A 260 22.07 15.93 4.25
N ASP A 261 22.31 14.65 4.55
CA ASP A 261 23.48 14.14 5.24
C ASP A 261 24.37 13.25 4.33
N GLY A 262 24.10 13.24 3.03
CA GLY A 262 24.80 12.41 2.04
C GLY A 262 24.31 10.96 2.01
N GLU A 263 23.18 10.63 2.64
CA GLU A 263 22.60 9.29 2.61
C GLU A 263 21.51 9.20 1.54
N ARG A 264 21.74 8.31 0.56
CA ARG A 264 20.75 7.93 -0.44
C ARG A 264 19.74 6.95 0.15
N GLY A 265 18.47 7.08 -0.24
CA GLY A 265 17.43 6.08 -0.02
C GLY A 265 16.76 6.13 1.34
N ASP A 266 16.96 7.18 2.13
CA ASP A 266 16.28 7.38 3.41
C ASP A 266 14.77 7.64 3.19
N LEU A 267 13.96 6.62 3.49
CA LEU A 267 12.50 6.69 3.31
C LEU A 267 11.81 7.62 4.30
N ALA A 268 12.45 7.94 5.43
CA ALA A 268 11.93 8.97 6.35
C ALA A 268 12.03 10.36 5.71
N ALA A 269 13.18 10.65 5.10
CA ALA A 269 13.41 11.90 4.37
C ALA A 269 12.49 12.03 3.15
N VAL A 270 12.31 10.95 2.38
CA VAL A 270 11.36 10.89 1.26
C VAL A 270 9.92 11.13 1.73
N CYS A 271 9.48 10.43 2.78
CA CYS A 271 8.14 10.60 3.34
C CYS A 271 7.91 12.05 3.81
N LYS A 272 8.90 12.65 4.47
CA LYS A 272 8.86 14.06 4.88
C LYS A 272 8.77 15.00 3.68
N ALA A 273 9.57 14.77 2.64
CA ALA A 273 9.57 15.59 1.42
C ALA A 273 8.20 15.54 0.73
N ILE A 274 7.57 14.37 0.66
CA ILE A 274 6.21 14.21 0.12
C ILE A 274 5.20 15.00 0.95
N LEU A 275 5.13 14.72 2.26
CA LEU A 275 4.03 15.24 3.08
C LEU A 275 4.16 16.72 3.41
N LEU A 276 5.36 17.30 3.31
CA LEU A 276 5.60 18.73 3.59
C LEU A 276 5.81 19.57 2.32
N ASP A 277 5.67 18.97 1.14
CA ASP A 277 5.80 19.71 -0.11
C ASP A 277 4.74 20.82 -0.22
N PRO A 278 5.07 22.00 -0.75
CA PRO A 278 4.08 23.05 -1.02
C PRO A 278 2.87 22.54 -1.81
N GLU A 279 3.06 21.67 -2.80
CA GLU A 279 1.95 21.11 -3.58
C GLU A 279 1.05 20.17 -2.78
N ALA A 280 1.55 19.58 -1.69
CA ALA A 280 0.75 18.76 -0.78
C ALA A 280 0.07 19.56 0.34
N ARG A 281 0.51 20.80 0.60
CA ARG A 281 0.12 21.59 1.78
C ARG A 281 -0.66 22.86 1.47
N ASP A 282 -0.38 23.50 0.34
CA ASP A 282 -0.97 24.79 -0.02
C ASP A 282 -2.20 24.57 -0.89
N ALA A 283 -3.38 24.94 -0.39
CA ALA A 283 -4.66 24.83 -1.11
C ALA A 283 -4.67 25.62 -2.44
N GLY A 284 -3.79 26.61 -2.62
CA GLY A 284 -3.65 27.36 -3.87
C GLY A 284 -3.27 26.49 -5.08
N TYR A 285 -2.58 25.36 -4.87
CA TYR A 285 -2.25 24.42 -5.94
C TYR A 285 -3.41 23.50 -6.36
N ALA A 286 -4.52 23.45 -5.60
CA ALA A 286 -5.64 22.53 -5.84
C ALA A 286 -6.48 22.90 -7.09
N VAL A 287 -6.47 24.17 -7.50
CA VAL A 287 -7.45 24.69 -8.46
C VAL A 287 -6.99 24.62 -9.92
N GLU A 288 -5.69 24.57 -10.21
CA GLU A 288 -5.19 24.82 -11.57
C GLU A 288 -4.71 23.56 -12.35
N ASN A 289 -4.46 22.41 -11.71
CA ASN A 289 -3.67 21.33 -12.34
C ASN A 289 -4.21 19.89 -12.21
N GLY A 290 -5.51 19.67 -12.02
CA GLY A 290 -6.04 18.31 -11.85
C GLY A 290 -5.50 17.61 -10.59
N ARG A 291 -5.24 18.42 -9.56
CA ARG A 291 -4.70 17.98 -8.27
C ARG A 291 -5.78 17.25 -7.47
N GLY A 292 -5.31 16.26 -6.72
CA GLY A 292 -6.09 15.44 -5.81
C GLY A 292 -6.07 13.97 -6.20
N LYS A 293 -6.75 13.15 -5.42
CA LYS A 293 -6.99 11.74 -5.72
C LYS A 293 -8.26 11.26 -5.05
N LEU A 294 -8.90 10.26 -5.64
CA LEU A 294 -9.94 9.53 -4.94
C LEU A 294 -9.31 8.80 -3.75
N ARG A 295 -9.84 9.06 -2.56
CA ARG A 295 -9.45 8.35 -1.34
C ARG A 295 -9.97 6.92 -1.42
N GLU A 296 -9.04 5.98 -1.29
CA GLU A 296 -9.32 4.54 -1.30
C GLU A 296 -10.43 4.20 -0.27
N PRO A 297 -11.41 3.34 -0.61
CA PRO A 297 -12.48 2.96 0.30
C PRO A 297 -12.01 2.44 1.66
N MET A 298 -10.91 1.68 1.68
CA MET A 298 -10.29 1.21 2.91
C MET A 298 -9.81 2.36 3.81
N LEU A 299 -9.21 3.41 3.23
CA LEU A 299 -8.73 4.57 3.98
C LEU A 299 -9.88 5.41 4.53
N LYS A 300 -10.94 5.60 3.73
CA LYS A 300 -12.18 6.22 4.18
C LYS A 300 -12.79 5.46 5.35
N PHE A 301 -12.84 4.14 5.27
CA PHE A 301 -13.35 3.28 6.34
C PHE A 301 -12.51 3.40 7.62
N THR A 302 -11.17 3.26 7.52
CA THR A 302 -10.28 3.43 8.68
C THR A 302 -10.39 4.81 9.28
N GLN A 303 -10.55 5.86 8.48
CA GLN A 303 -10.68 7.22 8.97
C GLN A 303 -11.96 7.40 9.78
N ILE A 304 -13.12 6.93 9.30
CA ILE A 304 -14.38 7.00 10.05
C ILE A 304 -14.25 6.23 11.37
N CYS A 305 -13.73 5.01 11.32
CA CYS A 305 -13.52 4.20 12.51
C CYS A 305 -12.65 4.89 13.56
N ARG A 306 -11.55 5.52 13.12
CA ARG A 306 -10.61 6.21 14.02
C ARG A 306 -11.11 7.56 14.51
N ALA A 307 -11.80 8.32 13.66
CA ALA A 307 -12.40 9.60 13.99
C ALA A 307 -13.37 9.49 15.18
N PHE A 308 -14.05 8.35 15.29
CA PHE A 308 -15.00 8.06 16.37
C PHE A 308 -14.53 6.91 17.25
N ASN A 309 -13.22 6.82 17.49
CA ASN A 309 -12.61 5.93 18.49
C ASN A 309 -13.23 4.53 18.57
N ILE A 310 -13.28 3.80 17.46
CA ILE A 310 -13.83 2.45 17.47
C ILE A 310 -13.04 1.58 18.46
N GLU A 311 -13.74 0.89 19.36
CA GLU A 311 -13.11 0.02 20.35
C GLU A 311 -13.49 -1.45 20.11
N HIS A 312 -12.60 -2.34 20.57
CA HIS A 312 -12.94 -3.75 20.70
C HIS A 312 -14.10 -3.95 21.66
N ASN A 313 -14.79 -5.06 21.49
CA ASN A 313 -15.75 -5.52 22.47
C ASN A 313 -15.01 -6.30 23.57
N ALA A 314 -15.37 -6.12 24.84
CA ALA A 314 -14.81 -6.88 25.96
C ALA A 314 -14.91 -8.41 25.81
N GLN A 315 -15.87 -8.93 25.02
CA GLN A 315 -15.96 -10.37 24.70
C GLN A 315 -15.21 -10.78 23.43
N ASN A 316 -14.71 -9.81 22.66
CA ASN A 316 -14.03 -10.06 21.40
C ASN A 316 -12.88 -9.05 21.18
N PRO A 317 -11.64 -9.43 21.54
CA PRO A 317 -10.50 -8.52 21.54
C PRO A 317 -9.93 -8.20 20.14
N HIS A 318 -10.61 -8.61 19.06
CA HIS A 318 -10.13 -8.44 17.68
C HIS A 318 -11.25 -8.00 16.72
N PHE A 319 -10.90 -7.21 15.71
CA PHE A 319 -11.80 -6.83 14.62
C PHE A 319 -11.85 -7.93 13.55
N TRP A 320 -12.81 -8.85 13.67
CA TRP A 320 -13.04 -9.92 12.69
C TRP A 320 -13.71 -9.42 11.40
N ILE A 321 -13.17 -8.37 10.80
CA ILE A 321 -13.62 -7.86 9.52
C ILE A 321 -13.19 -8.84 8.44
N ARG A 322 -14.15 -9.29 7.62
CA ARG A 322 -13.86 -10.20 6.51
C ARG A 322 -13.03 -9.49 5.42
N SER A 323 -12.55 -10.23 4.44
CA SER A 323 -12.00 -9.61 3.23
C SER A 323 -13.06 -8.74 2.55
N MET A 324 -12.66 -7.52 2.18
CA MET A 324 -13.54 -6.48 1.64
C MET A 324 -13.36 -6.31 0.12
N ASP A 325 -12.69 -7.23 -0.56
CA ASP A 325 -12.41 -7.13 -1.99
C ASP A 325 -13.69 -7.10 -2.85
N ASP A 326 -14.73 -7.83 -2.45
CA ASP A 326 -16.03 -7.79 -3.14
C ASP A 326 -16.83 -6.50 -2.91
N ASP A 327 -16.53 -5.74 -1.85
CA ASP A 327 -17.27 -4.51 -1.49
C ASP A 327 -16.54 -3.25 -1.91
N PHE A 328 -15.24 -3.20 -1.66
CA PHE A 328 -14.38 -2.05 -1.88
C PHE A 328 -13.53 -2.17 -3.16
N GLY A 329 -13.53 -3.33 -3.82
CA GLY A 329 -12.58 -3.64 -4.91
C GLY A 329 -11.15 -3.88 -4.41
N MET A 330 -10.93 -3.85 -3.09
CA MET A 330 -9.62 -3.99 -2.46
C MET A 330 -9.72 -4.57 -1.04
N SER A 331 -8.69 -5.31 -0.65
CA SER A 331 -8.53 -5.88 0.68
C SER A 331 -7.05 -6.18 0.91
N PRO A 332 -6.53 -6.12 2.15
CA PRO A 332 -5.15 -6.50 2.43
C PRO A 332 -4.86 -7.87 1.84
N TYR A 333 -3.71 -8.00 1.16
CA TYR A 333 -3.22 -9.22 0.54
C TYR A 333 -4.02 -9.74 -0.68
N ARG A 334 -5.12 -9.10 -1.09
CA ARG A 334 -5.98 -9.58 -2.19
C ARG A 334 -5.82 -8.76 -3.47
N TYR A 335 -4.56 -8.60 -3.90
CA TYR A 335 -4.24 -7.94 -5.16
C TYR A 335 -4.73 -8.80 -6.35
N PRO A 336 -5.46 -8.23 -7.33
CA PRO A 336 -5.91 -8.93 -8.53
C PRO A 336 -4.77 -9.48 -9.39
N SER A 337 -3.63 -8.78 -9.41
CA SER A 337 -2.44 -9.16 -10.19
C SER A 337 -1.16 -8.60 -9.55
N VAL A 338 -0.01 -8.85 -10.17
CA VAL A 338 1.27 -8.20 -9.80
C VAL A 338 1.25 -6.67 -9.98
N PHE A 339 0.27 -6.14 -10.72
CA PHE A 339 0.08 -4.72 -10.96
C PHE A 339 -0.82 -4.02 -9.93
N ASN A 340 -0.92 -4.55 -8.70
CA ASN A 340 -1.72 -3.97 -7.60
C ASN A 340 -3.26 -4.04 -7.83
N PHE A 341 -4.04 -3.36 -6.98
CA PHE A 341 -5.51 -3.22 -7.08
C PHE A 341 -5.95 -2.44 -8.33
N TYR A 342 -5.12 -1.52 -8.78
CA TYR A 342 -5.36 -0.66 -9.93
C TYR A 342 -4.01 -0.22 -10.53
N LEU A 343 -4.02 0.11 -11.82
CA LEU A 343 -2.85 0.55 -12.56
C LEU A 343 -2.53 2.01 -12.21
N PRO A 344 -1.27 2.33 -11.92
CA PRO A 344 -0.86 3.71 -11.64
C PRO A 344 -1.08 4.70 -12.80
N GLU A 345 -1.22 4.19 -14.02
CA GLU A 345 -1.47 4.94 -15.25
C GLU A 345 -2.95 4.87 -15.69
N PHE A 346 -3.85 4.28 -14.90
CA PHE A 346 -5.26 4.19 -15.27
C PHE A 346 -5.90 5.58 -15.35
N PHE A 347 -6.71 5.78 -16.38
CA PHE A 347 -7.56 6.95 -16.56
C PHE A 347 -8.97 6.50 -16.97
N PRO A 348 -10.03 7.08 -16.39
CA PRO A 348 -11.39 6.92 -16.90
C PRO A 348 -11.56 7.69 -18.22
N GLN A 349 -12.48 7.24 -19.06
CA GLN A 349 -12.85 7.96 -20.29
C GLN A 349 -13.51 9.31 -19.97
N GLY A 350 -13.30 10.30 -20.84
CA GLY A 350 -13.88 11.65 -20.70
C GLY A 350 -12.85 12.69 -20.28
N GLU A 351 -13.26 13.67 -19.47
CA GLU A 351 -12.47 14.88 -19.18
C GLU A 351 -11.06 14.60 -18.63
N ILE A 352 -10.90 13.55 -17.81
CA ILE A 352 -9.59 13.14 -17.27
C ILE A 352 -8.65 12.67 -18.38
N GLN A 353 -9.17 11.82 -19.29
CA GLN A 353 -8.42 11.35 -20.45
C GLN A 353 -8.11 12.50 -21.41
N ASP A 354 -9.08 13.37 -21.69
CA ASP A 354 -8.92 14.51 -22.61
C ASP A 354 -7.88 15.51 -22.09
N ALA A 355 -7.75 15.64 -20.77
CA ALA A 355 -6.72 16.43 -20.11
C ALA A 355 -5.35 15.72 -20.01
N GLY A 356 -5.23 14.46 -20.44
CA GLY A 356 -4.00 13.67 -20.33
C GLY A 356 -3.63 13.29 -18.90
N LEU A 357 -4.59 13.31 -17.98
CA LEU A 357 -4.40 13.00 -16.57
C LEU A 357 -4.69 11.53 -16.27
N VAL A 358 -4.19 11.03 -15.14
CA VAL A 358 -4.51 9.71 -14.60
C VAL A 358 -5.36 9.83 -13.34
N ALA A 359 -6.19 8.81 -13.08
CA ALA A 359 -6.98 8.71 -11.86
C ALA A 359 -7.03 7.25 -11.38
N PRO A 360 -5.89 6.70 -10.89
CA PRO A 360 -5.70 5.26 -10.66
C PRO A 360 -6.80 4.62 -9.82
N GLU A 361 -7.18 5.26 -8.72
CA GLU A 361 -8.12 4.76 -7.74
C GLU A 361 -9.54 4.61 -8.29
N PHE A 362 -9.87 5.29 -9.39
CA PHE A 362 -11.17 5.14 -10.04
C PHE A 362 -11.32 3.78 -10.75
N GLN A 363 -10.23 3.04 -11.00
CA GLN A 363 -10.33 1.73 -11.63
C GLN A 363 -11.10 0.70 -10.79
N ILE A 364 -11.09 0.87 -9.47
CA ILE A 364 -11.84 0.02 -8.53
C ILE A 364 -13.20 0.62 -8.12
N LEU A 365 -13.55 1.80 -8.66
CA LEU A 365 -14.83 2.46 -8.43
C LEU A 365 -15.76 2.22 -9.63
N ASP A 366 -16.72 1.34 -9.44
CA ASP A 366 -17.83 1.11 -10.38
C ASP A 366 -19.18 1.24 -9.65
N ASP A 367 -20.28 1.11 -10.38
CA ASP A 367 -21.63 1.21 -9.82
C ASP A 367 -21.86 0.21 -8.67
N SER A 368 -21.24 -0.97 -8.73
CA SER A 368 -21.35 -2.01 -7.71
C SER A 368 -20.55 -1.65 -6.46
N THR A 369 -19.26 -1.35 -6.61
CA THR A 369 -18.38 -1.03 -5.47
C THR A 369 -18.75 0.30 -4.83
N GLY A 370 -19.25 1.28 -5.60
CA GLY A 370 -19.81 2.53 -5.09
C GLY A 370 -21.01 2.29 -4.17
N LEU A 371 -22.01 1.55 -4.63
CA LEU A 371 -23.21 1.23 -3.83
C LEU A 371 -22.89 0.37 -2.59
N LYS A 372 -21.99 -0.62 -2.74
CA LYS A 372 -21.55 -1.46 -1.62
C LYS A 372 -20.77 -0.63 -0.59
N THR A 373 -19.85 0.22 -1.03
CA THR A 373 -19.10 1.11 -0.12
C THR A 373 -20.04 1.97 0.71
N PHE A 374 -21.03 2.62 0.07
CA PHE A 374 -22.06 3.38 0.78
C PHE A 374 -22.80 2.52 1.81
N ARG A 375 -23.27 1.34 1.39
CA ARG A 375 -23.99 0.42 2.29
C ARG A 375 -23.14 0.07 3.51
N ILE A 376 -21.86 -0.21 3.33
CA ILE A 376 -20.94 -0.57 4.41
C ILE A 376 -20.73 0.60 5.37
N PHE A 377 -20.55 1.83 4.87
CA PHE A 377 -20.40 3.01 5.72
C PHE A 377 -21.69 3.28 6.49
N ASN A 378 -22.84 3.23 5.82
CA ASN A 378 -24.14 3.42 6.48
C ASN A 378 -24.39 2.37 7.58
N LEU A 379 -24.02 1.10 7.35
CA LEU A 379 -24.12 0.05 8.36
C LEU A 379 -23.17 0.29 9.54
N LEU A 380 -21.90 0.62 9.27
CA LEU A 380 -20.92 0.96 10.31
C LEU A 380 -21.42 2.12 11.19
N ILE A 381 -21.83 3.22 10.57
CA ILE A 381 -22.22 4.45 11.27
C ILE A 381 -23.47 4.23 12.13
N ASN A 382 -24.47 3.51 11.60
CA ASN A 382 -25.75 3.34 12.30
C ASN A 382 -25.79 2.16 13.26
N ASN A 383 -25.05 1.08 12.96
CA ASN A 383 -25.21 -0.22 13.63
C ASN A 383 -23.89 -0.85 14.10
N GLY A 384 -22.74 -0.23 13.83
CA GLY A 384 -21.42 -0.77 14.13
C GLY A 384 -20.99 -1.91 13.19
N LEU A 385 -19.86 -2.54 13.51
CA LEU A 385 -19.32 -3.67 12.75
C LEU A 385 -20.18 -4.92 12.98
N SER A 386 -21.07 -5.19 12.03
CA SER A 386 -22.04 -6.30 12.10
C SER A 386 -21.92 -7.24 10.90
N GLY A 387 -22.70 -8.33 10.89
CA GLY A 387 -22.59 -9.51 10.01
C GLY A 387 -22.39 -9.32 8.50
N ALA A 388 -22.57 -8.12 7.94
CA ALA A 388 -22.21 -7.80 6.56
C ALA A 388 -20.71 -7.50 6.38
N VAL A 389 -20.03 -7.06 7.44
CA VAL A 389 -18.64 -6.59 7.49
C VAL A 389 -17.79 -7.45 8.43
N ALA A 390 -18.33 -7.82 9.59
CA ALA A 390 -17.63 -8.60 10.60
C ALA A 390 -18.19 -10.02 10.75
N LEU A 391 -17.32 -10.98 11.04
CA LEU A 391 -17.68 -12.37 11.31
C LEU A 391 -18.00 -12.56 12.81
N GLY A 392 -19.07 -13.31 13.11
CA GLY A 392 -19.46 -13.65 14.48
C GLY A 392 -20.76 -12.98 14.95
N ASN A 393 -21.21 -13.36 16.16
CA ASN A 393 -22.37 -12.78 16.82
C ASN A 393 -21.93 -11.77 17.90
N ASP A 394 -22.76 -10.75 18.12
CA ASP A 394 -22.68 -9.64 19.11
C ASP A 394 -21.93 -9.93 20.43
N PRO A 395 -21.36 -8.91 21.12
CA PRO A 395 -21.47 -7.48 20.79
C PRO A 395 -20.62 -6.96 19.59
N ARG A 396 -21.23 -6.12 18.76
CA ARG A 396 -20.60 -5.41 17.63
C ARG A 396 -19.75 -4.23 18.15
N PRO A 397 -18.49 -4.09 17.70
CA PRO A 397 -17.77 -2.83 17.85
C PRO A 397 -18.58 -1.64 17.29
N GLN A 398 -18.69 -0.57 18.08
CA GLN A 398 -19.44 0.64 17.76
C GLN A 398 -18.52 1.85 17.66
N LEU A 399 -18.96 2.87 16.93
CA LEU A 399 -18.33 4.19 16.91
C LEU A 399 -18.79 4.99 18.14
N ASP A 400 -17.87 5.72 18.74
CA ASP A 400 -18.13 6.63 19.86
C ASP A 400 -18.44 8.05 19.35
N TYR A 401 -19.67 8.49 19.59
CA TYR A 401 -20.15 9.84 19.24
C TYR A 401 -20.23 10.78 20.44
N SER A 402 -19.67 10.39 21.60
CA SER A 402 -19.78 11.13 22.86
C SER A 402 -19.33 12.59 22.75
N GLU A 403 -18.30 12.89 21.97
CA GLU A 403 -17.80 14.25 21.75
C GLU A 403 -18.69 15.08 20.81
N ALA A 404 -19.39 14.44 19.86
CA ALA A 404 -20.23 15.12 18.87
C ALA A 404 -21.67 15.37 19.37
N ILE A 405 -22.18 14.50 20.25
CA ILE A 405 -23.55 14.59 20.79
C ILE A 405 -23.86 15.95 21.44
N PRO A 406 -22.97 16.54 22.28
CA PRO A 406 -23.20 17.85 22.88
C PRO A 406 -23.35 19.00 21.88
N LEU A 407 -22.87 18.84 20.65
CA LEU A 407 -22.92 19.88 19.60
C LEU A 407 -24.25 19.86 18.83
N THR A 408 -25.13 18.89 19.07
CA THR A 408 -26.34 18.67 18.24
C THR A 408 -27.44 19.72 18.41
N ASP A 409 -27.33 20.60 19.41
CA ASP A 409 -28.20 21.76 19.60
C ASP A 409 -27.79 22.94 18.71
N ASP A 410 -26.51 23.04 18.34
CA ASP A 410 -25.96 23.99 17.36
C ASP A 410 -25.45 23.21 16.13
N VAL A 411 -26.36 22.95 15.18
CA VAL A 411 -26.05 22.15 13.98
C VAL A 411 -24.88 22.72 13.17
N PRO A 412 -24.76 24.05 12.97
CA PRO A 412 -23.55 24.65 12.40
C PRO A 412 -22.24 24.27 13.13
N GLU A 413 -22.24 24.29 14.47
CA GLU A 413 -21.07 23.88 15.27
C GLU A 413 -20.75 22.39 15.11
N LEU A 414 -21.78 21.51 15.12
CA LEU A 414 -21.62 20.09 14.83
C LEU A 414 -21.00 19.86 13.44
N ILE A 415 -21.47 20.58 12.43
CA ILE A 415 -20.95 20.46 11.06
C ILE A 415 -19.50 20.94 10.99
N ALA A 416 -19.16 22.06 11.63
CA ALA A 416 -17.78 22.55 11.67
C ALA A 416 -16.82 21.57 12.36
N TYR A 417 -17.26 20.93 13.45
CA TYR A 417 -16.51 19.87 14.12
C TYR A 417 -16.26 18.66 13.20
N LEU A 418 -17.32 18.18 12.53
CA LEU A 418 -17.21 17.04 11.63
C LEU A 418 -16.42 17.35 10.35
N ASP A 419 -16.50 18.59 9.86
CA ASP A 419 -15.73 19.08 8.72
C ASP A 419 -14.22 19.04 9.00
N LEU A 420 -13.81 19.48 10.20
CA LEU A 420 -12.42 19.35 10.63
C LEU A 420 -11.98 17.88 10.68
N LEU A 421 -12.81 17.00 11.24
CA LEU A 421 -12.45 15.62 11.54
C LEU A 421 -12.43 14.70 10.30
N LEU A 422 -13.36 14.88 9.37
CA LEU A 422 -13.57 13.96 8.24
C LEU A 422 -13.03 14.53 6.92
N THR A 423 -13.09 15.83 6.74
CA THR A 423 -12.80 16.50 5.46
C THR A 423 -11.66 17.51 5.55
N HIS A 424 -11.09 17.75 6.72
CA HIS A 424 -10.00 18.72 6.91
C HIS A 424 -10.41 20.16 6.54
N GLN A 425 -11.66 20.53 6.84
CA GLN A 425 -12.22 21.86 6.57
C GLN A 425 -12.46 22.18 5.09
N THR A 426 -12.58 21.16 4.23
CA THR A 426 -12.82 21.35 2.80
C THR A 426 -14.29 21.25 2.40
N LEU A 427 -15.23 20.95 3.31
CA LEU A 427 -16.65 20.93 2.96
C LEU A 427 -17.11 22.28 2.44
N LYS A 428 -17.69 22.28 1.24
CA LYS A 428 -18.26 23.47 0.61
C LYS A 428 -19.51 23.93 1.38
N ASP A 429 -19.77 25.23 1.35
CA ASP A 429 -20.93 25.82 2.02
C ASP A 429 -22.25 25.21 1.55
N GLU A 430 -22.37 24.92 0.25
CA GLU A 430 -23.51 24.25 -0.35
C GLU A 430 -23.74 22.84 0.26
N THR A 431 -22.66 22.07 0.43
CA THR A 431 -22.69 20.74 1.06
C THR A 431 -23.07 20.87 2.55
N LYS A 432 -22.55 21.88 3.24
CA LYS A 432 -22.88 22.18 4.65
C LYS A 432 -24.37 22.49 4.81
N ASP A 433 -24.95 23.28 3.92
CA ASP A 433 -26.38 23.63 3.96
C ASP A 433 -27.28 22.40 3.76
N ILE A 434 -26.94 21.52 2.81
CA ILE A 434 -27.67 20.26 2.58
C ILE A 434 -27.62 19.37 3.84
N ILE A 435 -26.43 19.23 4.44
CA ILE A 435 -26.27 18.44 5.67
C ILE A 435 -27.08 19.06 6.81
N LYS A 436 -27.02 20.38 6.97
CA LYS A 436 -27.75 21.11 8.00
C LYS A 436 -29.25 20.87 7.90
N GLU A 437 -29.85 21.06 6.73
CA GLU A 437 -31.28 20.82 6.50
C GLU A 437 -31.68 19.38 6.89
N ALA A 438 -30.88 18.39 6.46
CA ALA A 438 -31.15 16.99 6.75
C ALA A 438 -30.99 16.62 8.23
N VAL A 439 -30.08 17.27 8.96
CA VAL A 439 -29.88 17.07 10.40
C VAL A 439 -30.99 17.76 11.21
N GLU A 440 -31.37 18.98 10.85
CA GLU A 440 -32.45 19.73 11.53
C GLU A 440 -33.82 19.05 11.36
N ALA A 441 -34.02 18.30 10.27
CA ALA A 441 -35.20 17.46 10.07
C ALA A 441 -35.32 16.30 11.09
N VAL A 442 -34.23 15.92 11.75
CA VAL A 442 -34.26 14.95 12.85
C VAL A 442 -34.59 15.69 14.16
N PRO A 443 -35.62 15.29 14.92
CA PRO A 443 -35.96 15.95 16.19
C PRO A 443 -34.78 15.98 17.17
N GLY A 444 -34.58 17.10 17.86
CA GLY A 444 -33.43 17.31 18.77
C GLY A 444 -33.32 16.31 19.91
N LEU A 445 -34.43 15.71 20.32
CA LEU A 445 -34.44 14.63 21.31
C LEU A 445 -33.70 13.36 20.86
N PHE A 446 -33.37 13.24 19.57
CA PHE A 446 -32.59 12.15 18.99
C PHE A 446 -31.17 12.62 18.62
N ALA A 447 -30.43 13.15 19.59
CA ALA A 447 -29.08 13.72 19.40
C ALA A 447 -28.12 12.78 18.65
N GLU A 448 -28.00 11.51 19.05
CA GLU A 448 -27.13 10.54 18.36
C GLU A 448 -27.57 10.31 16.90
N ALA A 449 -28.87 10.33 16.61
CA ALA A 449 -29.37 10.19 15.24
C ALA A 449 -29.04 11.41 14.38
N ARG A 450 -28.97 12.62 14.97
CA ARG A 450 -28.47 13.84 14.31
C ARG A 450 -27.00 13.69 13.92
N VAL A 451 -26.15 13.24 14.85
CA VAL A 451 -24.73 12.99 14.56
C VAL A 451 -24.59 11.96 13.45
N LYS A 452 -25.22 10.79 13.57
CA LYS A 452 -25.17 9.73 12.56
C LYS A 452 -25.63 10.22 11.18
N ARG A 453 -26.70 11.02 11.12
CA ARG A 453 -27.18 11.63 9.86
C ARG A 453 -26.11 12.49 9.21
N ALA A 454 -25.47 13.37 9.99
CA ALA A 454 -24.40 14.23 9.50
C ALA A 454 -23.21 13.41 8.99
N VAL A 455 -22.75 12.43 9.77
CA VAL A 455 -21.61 11.57 9.41
C VAL A 455 -21.88 10.75 8.14
N VAL A 456 -23.09 10.18 7.98
CA VAL A 456 -23.45 9.48 6.73
C VAL A 456 -23.37 10.41 5.53
N LEU A 457 -23.97 11.61 5.61
CA LEU A 457 -23.98 12.54 4.49
C LEU A 457 -22.58 13.07 4.15
N ILE A 458 -21.75 13.36 5.15
CA ILE A 458 -20.35 13.73 4.92
C ILE A 458 -19.60 12.57 4.27
N SER A 459 -19.80 11.32 4.73
CA SER A 459 -19.11 10.15 4.16
C SER A 459 -19.44 9.88 2.68
N LEU A 460 -20.53 10.47 2.18
CA LEU A 460 -20.97 10.40 0.79
C LEU A 460 -20.54 11.60 -0.06
N SER A 461 -20.06 12.66 0.58
CA SER A 461 -19.71 13.90 -0.10
C SER A 461 -18.47 13.74 -1.00
N PRO A 462 -18.38 14.47 -2.12
CA PRO A 462 -17.15 14.58 -2.89
C PRO A 462 -15.94 15.00 -2.05
N GLU A 463 -16.12 15.91 -1.09
CA GLU A 463 -15.06 16.44 -0.22
C GLU A 463 -14.49 15.39 0.75
N PHE A 464 -15.29 14.37 1.10
CA PHE A 464 -14.78 13.20 1.82
C PHE A 464 -14.17 12.15 0.88
N ALA A 465 -14.71 12.04 -0.33
CA ALA A 465 -14.25 11.09 -1.33
C ALA A 465 -12.90 11.47 -1.93
N ILE A 466 -12.64 12.76 -2.15
CA ILE A 466 -11.43 13.29 -2.76
C ILE A 466 -10.48 13.78 -1.68
N LEU A 467 -9.22 13.39 -1.78
CA LEU A 467 -8.13 14.01 -1.05
C LEU A 467 -7.57 15.12 -1.94
N GLU A 468 -7.72 16.37 -1.51
CA GLU A 468 -7.23 17.56 -2.23
C GLU A 468 -5.86 18.01 -1.73
#